data_AF-A0A0F9RGZ0-F1
#
_entry.id   AF-A0A0F9RGZ0-F1
#
_cell.length_a   1.000
_cell.length_b   1.000
_cell.length_c   1.000
_cell.angle_alpha   90.00
_cell.angle_beta   90.00
_cell.angle_gamma   90.00
#
_symmetry.space_group_name_H-M   'P 1'
#
loop_
_entity.id
_entity.type
_entity.pdbx_description
1 polymer ?
#
loop_
_entity_poly.entity_id
_entity_poly.type
_entity_poly.pdbx_seq_one_letter_code
_entity_poly.pdbx_strand_id
1 'polypeptide(L)'
;MNAQVVSVRRGMIILWSGSVASIPTGWHLCDGNDGTPNLSAKFIRGSGITYSPGDTGGSGNHSHAGEDDHYHTLGTNIMLVGSGTFRDRYTLGPYGVGNTSTANHIPPFYSLAYIMKL
;
A
#
# COMPACT_ATOMS: atom_id res chain seq x y z
N MET A 1 -27.57 -26.53 -30.91
CA MET A 1 -27.10 -25.98 -29.62
C MET A 1 -26.83 -24.51 -29.86
N ASN A 2 -27.71 -23.62 -29.40
CA ASN A 2 -27.53 -22.18 -29.61
C ASN A 2 -26.43 -21.69 -28.68
N ALA A 3 -25.23 -21.47 -29.21
CA ALA A 3 -24.20 -20.73 -28.51
C ALA A 3 -24.73 -19.32 -28.28
N GLN A 4 -25.04 -18.99 -27.03
CA GLN A 4 -25.27 -17.60 -26.63
C GLN A 4 -23.98 -16.86 -26.90
N VAL A 5 -23.97 -15.99 -27.92
CA VAL A 5 -22.87 -15.06 -28.16
C VAL A 5 -22.88 -14.10 -26.97
N VAL A 6 -21.96 -14.31 -26.02
CA VAL A 6 -21.71 -13.35 -24.96
C VAL A 6 -21.19 -12.09 -25.64
N SER A 7 -22.07 -11.12 -25.85
CA SER A 7 -21.71 -9.83 -26.44
C SER A 7 -20.88 -9.05 -25.42
N VAL A 8 -19.58 -8.96 -25.68
CA VAL A 8 -18.71 -8.05 -24.94
C VAL A 8 -19.06 -6.63 -25.38
N ARG A 9 -19.49 -5.81 -24.43
CA ARG A 9 -19.88 -4.40 -24.66
C ARG A 9 -18.70 -3.47 -24.41
N ARG A 10 -18.72 -2.31 -25.08
CA ARG A 10 -17.79 -1.21 -24.83
C ARG A 10 -17.75 -0.87 -23.32
N GLY A 11 -16.57 -0.63 -22.79
CA GLY A 11 -16.34 -0.35 -21.37
C GLY A 11 -16.13 -1.58 -20.49
N MET A 12 -16.35 -2.80 -21.01
CA MET A 12 -16.01 -4.02 -20.27
C MET A 12 -14.50 -4.16 -20.13
N ILE A 13 -14.04 -4.44 -18.91
CA ILE A 13 -12.64 -4.65 -18.57
C ILE A 13 -12.41 -6.14 -18.31
N ILE A 14 -11.38 -6.72 -18.91
CA ILE A 14 -10.98 -8.11 -18.70
C ILE A 14 -9.49 -8.20 -18.38
N LEU A 15 -9.09 -9.34 -17.82
CA LEU A 15 -7.69 -9.69 -17.63
C LEU A 15 -7.09 -10.22 -18.93
N TRP A 16 -5.87 -9.79 -19.24
CA TRP A 16 -5.10 -10.16 -20.43
C TRP A 16 -3.73 -10.69 -20.01
N SER A 17 -3.42 -11.91 -20.45
CA SER A 17 -2.14 -12.58 -20.15
C SER A 17 -1.09 -12.46 -21.25
N GLY A 18 -1.47 -11.96 -22.43
CA GLY A 18 -0.54 -11.72 -23.53
C GLY A 18 0.27 -10.44 -23.35
N SER A 19 1.17 -10.18 -24.30
CA SER A 19 1.93 -8.93 -24.33
C SER A 19 1.01 -7.73 -24.62
N VAL A 20 1.40 -6.54 -24.15
CA VAL A 20 0.70 -5.29 -24.48
C VAL A 20 0.71 -5.01 -25.99
N ALA A 21 1.79 -5.37 -26.69
CA ALA A 21 1.90 -5.22 -28.14
C ALA A 21 0.95 -6.15 -28.93
N SER A 22 0.44 -7.21 -28.30
CA SER A 22 -0.48 -8.19 -28.90
C SER A 22 -1.94 -8.00 -28.48
N ILE A 23 -2.29 -6.86 -27.87
CA ILE A 23 -3.68 -6.57 -27.51
C ILE A 23 -4.53 -6.60 -28.80
N PRO A 24 -5.63 -7.37 -28.84
CA PRO A 24 -6.44 -7.50 -30.05
C PRO A 24 -7.10 -6.18 -30.45
N THR A 25 -7.30 -5.98 -31.76
CA THR A 25 -8.05 -4.85 -32.29
C THR A 25 -9.42 -4.71 -31.62
N GLY A 26 -9.78 -3.47 -31.27
CA GLY A 26 -11.02 -3.16 -30.56
C GLY A 26 -10.92 -3.28 -29.04
N TRP A 27 -9.72 -3.53 -28.51
CA TRP A 27 -9.38 -3.43 -27.10
C TRP A 27 -8.26 -2.42 -26.90
N HIS A 28 -8.18 -1.84 -25.72
CA HIS A 28 -7.11 -0.92 -25.33
C HIS A 28 -6.61 -1.26 -23.93
N LEU A 29 -5.33 -0.97 -23.65
CA LEU A 29 -4.79 -1.10 -22.30
C LEU A 29 -5.50 -0.12 -21.36
N CYS A 30 -5.81 -0.54 -20.13
CA CYS A 30 -6.33 0.36 -19.10
C CYS A 30 -5.19 1.22 -18.53
N ASP A 31 -4.74 2.21 -19.30
CA ASP A 31 -3.60 3.08 -19.00
C ASP A 31 -3.99 4.55 -18.78
N GLY A 32 -5.27 4.91 -18.95
CA GLY A 32 -5.77 6.29 -18.84
C GLY A 32 -5.93 6.99 -20.19
N ASN A 33 -5.51 6.36 -21.29
CA ASN A 33 -5.70 6.88 -22.64
C ASN A 33 -6.98 6.32 -23.27
N ASP A 34 -7.44 6.95 -24.36
CA ASP A 34 -8.61 6.53 -25.15
C ASP A 34 -9.90 6.27 -24.34
N GLY A 35 -10.06 7.03 -23.25
CA GLY A 35 -11.21 6.91 -22.34
C GLY A 35 -11.18 5.68 -21.43
N THR A 36 -10.07 4.95 -21.38
CA THR A 36 -9.86 3.86 -20.43
C THR A 36 -9.49 4.41 -19.04
N PRO A 37 -9.83 3.71 -17.94
CA PRO A 37 -9.26 4.03 -16.63
C PRO A 37 -7.79 3.60 -16.58
N ASN A 38 -6.96 4.29 -15.77
CA ASN A 38 -5.60 3.82 -15.51
C ASN A 38 -5.59 2.79 -14.37
N LEU A 39 -5.45 1.51 -14.73
CA LEU A 39 -5.39 0.38 -13.80
C LEU A 39 -3.98 -0.22 -13.66
N SER A 40 -2.97 0.44 -14.22
CA SER A 40 -1.58 -0.03 -14.15
C SER A 40 -1.09 -0.04 -12.70
N ALA A 41 -0.50 -1.18 -12.29
CA ALA A 41 -0.03 -1.42 -10.93
C ALA A 41 -1.10 -1.20 -9.82
N LYS A 42 -2.38 -1.42 -10.13
CA LYS A 42 -3.48 -1.33 -9.15
C LYS A 42 -4.05 -2.71 -8.84
N PHE A 43 -4.41 -2.92 -7.57
CA PHE A 43 -5.29 -4.00 -7.16
C PHE A 43 -6.74 -3.54 -7.27
N ILE A 44 -7.60 -4.32 -7.91
CA ILE A 44 -9.01 -3.94 -8.13
C ILE A 44 -9.85 -4.31 -6.93
N ARG A 45 -10.60 -3.32 -6.46
CA ARG A 45 -11.56 -3.46 -5.36
C ARG A 45 -12.96 -3.14 -5.89
N GLY A 46 -13.96 -3.87 -5.40
CA GLY A 46 -15.36 -3.58 -5.68
C GLY A 46 -15.76 -2.19 -5.18
N SER A 47 -16.51 -1.45 -6.00
CA SER A 47 -17.16 -0.20 -5.61
C SER A 47 -18.33 -0.46 -4.66
N GLY A 48 -18.75 0.55 -3.93
CA GLY A 48 -19.88 0.48 -3.01
C GLY A 48 -20.23 1.85 -2.45
N ILE A 49 -20.88 1.89 -1.29
CA ILE A 49 -21.33 3.16 -0.67
C ILE A 49 -20.15 4.09 -0.36
N THR A 50 -19.06 3.54 0.16
CA THR A 50 -17.91 4.34 0.62
C THR A 50 -16.99 4.78 -0.51
N TYR A 51 -16.99 4.07 -1.65
CA TYR A 51 -16.09 4.38 -2.77
C TYR A 51 -16.80 4.18 -4.09
N SER A 52 -16.75 5.23 -4.91
CA SER A 52 -17.33 5.28 -6.24
C SER A 52 -16.44 4.60 -7.29
N PRO A 53 -16.98 4.18 -8.43
CA PRO A 53 -16.17 3.72 -9.56
C PRO A 53 -15.12 4.77 -9.95
N GLY A 54 -13.85 4.34 -10.02
CA GLY A 54 -12.72 5.21 -10.35
C GLY A 54 -11.97 5.77 -9.14
N ASP A 55 -12.50 5.65 -7.92
CA ASP A 55 -11.76 6.03 -6.71
C ASP A 55 -10.47 5.21 -6.59
N THR A 56 -9.39 5.87 -6.17
CA THR A 56 -8.08 5.23 -5.97
C THR A 56 -7.56 5.51 -4.56
N GLY A 57 -6.68 4.62 -4.07
CA GLY A 57 -6.06 4.76 -2.76
C GLY A 57 -5.13 3.60 -2.48
N GLY A 58 -4.67 3.52 -1.23
CA GLY A 58 -3.67 2.53 -0.79
C GLY A 58 -2.24 2.96 -1.11
N SER A 59 -1.29 2.19 -0.58
CA SER A 59 0.14 2.37 -0.80
C SER A 59 0.80 0.99 -0.84
N GLY A 60 1.81 0.82 -1.70
CA GLY A 60 2.61 -0.41 -1.72
C GLY A 60 3.44 -0.60 -0.45
N ASN A 61 3.68 0.50 0.27
CA ASN A 61 4.51 0.55 1.47
C ASN A 61 3.79 1.29 2.60
N HIS A 62 4.07 0.92 3.84
CA HIS A 62 3.72 1.77 4.97
C HIS A 62 4.86 1.80 6.00
N SER A 63 4.87 2.87 6.78
CA SER A 63 5.73 3.04 7.96
C SER A 63 4.84 3.25 9.18
N HIS A 64 5.25 2.68 10.31
CA HIS A 64 4.69 3.06 11.60
C HIS A 64 5.58 4.14 12.21
N ALA A 65 4.96 5.25 12.60
CA ALA A 65 5.56 6.12 13.60
C ALA A 65 5.31 5.45 14.96
N GLY A 66 6.38 5.02 15.63
CA GLY A 66 6.29 4.66 17.03
C GLY A 66 6.35 5.95 17.84
N GLU A 67 5.31 6.24 18.62
CA GLU A 67 5.45 7.19 19.72
C GLU A 67 6.17 6.46 20.84
N ASP A 68 7.48 6.66 20.92
CA ASP A 68 8.34 5.98 21.88
C ASP A 68 8.41 6.77 23.19
N ASP A 69 7.26 6.87 23.87
CA ASP A 69 7.22 7.33 25.26
C ASP A 69 7.25 6.11 26.17
N HIS A 70 8.45 5.53 26.34
CA HIS A 70 8.68 4.56 27.40
C HIS A 70 9.81 5.01 28.31
N TYR A 71 9.60 4.75 29.62
CA TYR A 71 10.56 5.07 30.66
C TYR A 71 11.23 3.78 31.13
N HIS A 72 12.55 3.82 31.31
CA HIS A 72 13.26 2.76 32.02
C HIS A 72 13.28 3.07 33.52
N THR A 73 12.90 2.10 34.34
CA THR A 73 13.12 2.17 35.79
C THR A 73 14.55 1.76 36.09
N LEU A 74 15.32 2.64 36.75
CA LEU A 74 16.61 2.23 37.30
C LEU A 74 16.35 1.27 38.48
N GLY A 75 17.00 0.12 38.48
CA GLY A 75 16.93 -0.84 39.58
C GLY A 75 17.45 -0.23 40.90
N THR A 76 16.93 -0.71 42.03
CA THR A 76 17.45 -0.33 43.35
C THR A 76 18.84 -0.96 43.59
N ASN A 77 19.65 -0.36 44.48
CA ASN A 77 21.05 -0.71 44.83
C ASN A 77 22.18 -0.05 44.00
N ILE A 78 22.07 1.24 43.67
CA ILE A 78 23.24 2.03 43.21
C ILE A 78 24.09 2.38 44.44
N MET A 79 25.18 1.64 44.68
CA MET A 79 26.14 1.92 45.74
C MET A 79 27.06 3.07 45.35
N LEU A 80 26.96 4.21 46.04
CA LEU A 80 27.90 5.31 45.93
C LEU A 80 28.97 5.19 47.02
N VAL A 81 30.20 4.85 46.65
CA VAL A 81 31.34 4.78 47.59
C VAL A 81 32.15 6.08 47.47
N GLY A 82 31.79 7.11 48.25
CA GLY A 82 32.53 8.39 48.30
C GLY A 82 31.82 9.49 49.11
N SER A 83 32.56 10.52 49.54
CA SER A 83 32.02 11.70 50.24
C SER A 83 31.66 12.81 49.24
N GLY A 84 30.43 12.80 48.72
CA GLY A 84 29.92 13.84 47.82
C GLY A 84 28.39 13.89 47.79
N THR A 85 27.82 14.98 47.26
CA THR A 85 26.37 15.11 47.07
C THR A 85 25.93 14.37 45.80
N PHE A 86 24.98 13.44 45.92
CA PHE A 86 24.32 12.84 44.76
C PHE A 86 23.35 13.87 44.14
N ARG A 87 23.56 14.20 42.87
CA ARG A 87 22.62 14.99 42.07
C ARG A 87 22.07 14.11 40.97
N ASP A 88 20.81 13.68 41.13
CA ASP A 88 20.08 13.10 40.01
C ASP A 88 19.80 14.23 39.00
N ARG A 89 20.43 14.16 37.84
CA ARG A 89 20.20 15.12 36.76
C ARG A 89 19.24 14.47 35.77
N TYR A 90 17.94 14.59 36.04
CA TYR A 90 16.90 14.27 35.07
C TYR A 90 17.00 15.22 33.88
N THR A 91 17.73 14.80 32.85
CA THR A 91 17.81 15.51 31.57
C THR A 91 16.89 14.76 30.61
N LEU A 92 15.70 15.32 30.34
CA LEU A 92 14.90 14.87 29.21
C LEU A 92 15.71 15.17 27.94
N GLY A 93 16.37 14.15 27.39
CA GLY A 93 16.88 14.22 26.02
C GLY A 93 15.72 14.43 25.04
N PRO A 94 15.97 14.94 23.83
CA PRO A 94 14.92 15.00 22.82
C PRO A 94 14.30 13.62 22.65
N TYR A 95 12.97 13.53 22.72
CA TYR A 95 12.22 12.31 22.45
C TYR A 95 12.72 11.71 21.14
N GLY A 96 13.32 10.53 21.22
CA GLY A 96 13.76 9.79 20.04
C GLY A 96 12.52 9.29 19.31
N VAL A 97 12.16 9.91 18.19
CA VAL A 97 11.12 9.36 17.32
C VAL A 97 11.68 8.09 16.69
N GLY A 98 11.32 6.95 17.27
CA GLY A 98 11.62 5.63 16.74
C GLY A 98 10.71 5.35 15.56
N ASN A 99 11.26 5.37 14.34
CA ASN A 99 10.55 4.86 13.18
C ASN A 99 10.83 3.36 13.05
N THR A 100 9.79 2.55 12.80
CA THR A 100 10.03 1.20 12.32
C THR A 100 10.40 1.24 10.84
N SER A 101 11.24 0.31 10.39
CA SER A 101 11.62 0.23 8.98
C SER A 101 10.40 0.07 8.08
N THR A 102 10.42 0.69 6.90
CA THR A 102 9.36 0.53 5.90
C THR A 102 9.20 -0.94 5.51
N ALA A 103 7.98 -1.45 5.58
CA ALA A 103 7.64 -2.80 5.12
C ALA A 103 6.79 -2.74 3.84
N ASN A 104 7.08 -3.66 2.92
CA ASN A 104 6.27 -3.89 1.73
C ASN A 104 5.14 -4.86 2.08
N HIS A 105 3.90 -4.51 1.72
CA HIS A 105 2.71 -5.30 2.05
C HIS A 105 2.10 -5.99 0.83
N ILE A 106 2.84 -6.10 -0.27
CA ILE A 106 2.42 -6.78 -1.48
C ILE A 106 2.60 -8.30 -1.30
N PRO A 107 1.50 -9.09 -1.26
CA PRO A 107 1.61 -10.55 -1.24
C PRO A 107 2.21 -11.07 -2.56
N PRO A 108 2.69 -12.33 -2.60
CA PRO A 108 3.06 -12.98 -3.86
C PRO A 108 1.94 -12.82 -4.91
N PHE A 109 2.27 -12.31 -6.10
CA PHE A 109 1.31 -11.97 -7.13
C PHE A 109 1.71 -12.51 -8.50
N TYR A 110 0.71 -12.72 -9.35
CA TYR A 110 0.88 -12.97 -10.77
C TYR A 110 0.28 -11.79 -11.55
N SER A 111 1.08 -11.13 -12.38
CA SER A 111 0.66 -9.91 -13.07
C SER A 111 -0.02 -10.21 -14.40
N LEU A 112 -1.20 -9.62 -14.60
CA LEU A 112 -1.95 -9.61 -15.86
C LEU A 112 -2.25 -8.15 -16.22
N ALA A 113 -2.36 -7.86 -17.50
CA ALA A 113 -2.82 -6.55 -17.95
C ALA A 113 -4.34 -6.45 -17.81
N TYR A 114 -4.83 -5.24 -17.52
CA TYR A 114 -6.24 -4.91 -17.68
C TYR A 114 -6.44 -4.29 -19.06
N ILE A 115 -7.36 -4.84 -19.85
CA ILE A 115 -7.74 -4.28 -21.15
C ILE A 115 -9.23 -3.98 -21.18
N MET A 116 -9.60 -2.87 -21.81
CA MET A 116 -10.98 -2.41 -21.95
C MET A 116 -11.45 -2.56 -23.39
N LYS A 117 -12.66 -3.08 -23.59
CA LYS A 117 -13.32 -3.10 -24.90
C LYS A 117 -13.63 -1.65 -25.30
N LEU A 118 -13.08 -1.21 -26.43
CA LEU A 118 -13.37 0.09 -27.04
C LEU A 118 -14.75 0.12 -27.70
#